data_AF-A0AAP5IE49-F1
#
_entry.id   AF-A0AAP5IE49-F1
#
_cell.length_a   1.000
_cell.length_b   1.000
_cell.length_c   1.000
_cell.angle_alpha   90.00
_cell.angle_beta   90.00
_cell.angle_gamma   90.00
#
_symmetry.space_group_name_H-M   'P 1'
#
loop_
_entity.id
_entity.type
_entity.pdbx_description
1 polymer ?
#
loop_
_entity_poly.entity_id
_entity_poly.type
_entity_poly.pdbx_seq_one_letter_code
_entity_poly.pdbx_strand_id
1 'polypeptide(L)'
;MYEEIIYLLDLCIFSYHLHAQTLIWPMDPYYEELLYYSNRGSAPEVTARRKNFMDGVRSNFKAPNTNETVPPGQNLPSHIYRGPGSLYGENNGWNNNNTLEPIISDYRRIYPWRPTFTRPDKNNEPWIVYNTPEIITNRIQEVWMMRYSTAAGPNGNQPNVVGENNALYNQRPENINTRTVATDWLYCFEGGTGAIAKQDAPTYPLWSMMGFALAVRTLDANGNLLFYDLYIVFRGSRSGRLRPKEAMIQEIGNPDWVTDLDSTGIAVTARVSDPNISSVGELNRGFATSINTMFPTIMRCLTEIQRRNDRAPRNIYVTGHSLGAALATLFSSSIKLGQYNPTGDNTQLPATIRNWPWNQMKLTTYASPTVGTTAFCDEFNRRMQNCVRVALITDVITAGFNHVGTRYEIKINTKDALGPKKAHDPQFIRQRLILDIRERPQGLRLLVTVPSNTGEIIGEKALFDPWKTFTTSRAVLEHLSNVYLSGNLGDCLFEFNSNFLIYMMLLRKPVFLDQPITARELQIIEDKIKVKGSFNNNNKLTEILMTLDESLKEITEGDNLRKFVGIGIILFYISENRIALDSILSNKFVQKYLETVY
;
A
#
# COMPACT_ATOMS: atom_id res chain seq x y z
N MET A 1 -2.62 17.37 22.72
CA MET A 1 -2.83 17.28 21.27
C MET A 1 -1.79 16.33 20.71
N TYR A 2 -2.13 15.42 19.80
CA TYR A 2 -1.14 14.54 19.14
C TYR A 2 -0.10 15.43 18.44
N GLU A 3 1.19 15.20 18.65
CA GLU A 3 2.25 15.98 18.01
C GLU A 3 2.14 15.89 16.48
N GLU A 4 1.93 17.03 15.81
CA GLU A 4 1.47 17.13 14.40
C GLU A 4 2.41 16.38 13.44
N ILE A 5 3.72 16.56 13.58
CA ILE A 5 4.70 15.92 12.69
C ILE A 5 4.74 14.39 12.87
N ILE A 6 4.55 13.87 14.08
CA ILE A 6 4.46 12.41 14.26
C ILE A 6 3.11 11.90 13.75
N TYR A 7 2.03 12.64 13.99
CA TYR A 7 0.70 12.29 13.49
C TYR A 7 0.67 12.14 11.97
N LEU A 8 1.27 13.10 11.24
CA LEU A 8 1.36 13.06 9.78
C LEU A 8 2.19 11.88 9.26
N LEU A 9 3.27 11.50 9.96
CA LEU A 9 4.04 10.30 9.63
C LEU A 9 3.25 9.01 9.92
N ASP A 10 2.50 8.96 11.02
CA ASP A 10 1.66 7.82 11.36
C ASP A 10 0.50 7.65 10.36
N LEU A 11 0.00 8.75 9.78
CA LEU A 11 -0.89 8.72 8.63
C LEU A 11 -0.21 8.21 7.36
N CYS A 12 1.06 8.56 7.11
CA CYS A 12 1.82 7.93 6.01
C CYS A 12 1.93 6.41 6.21
N ILE A 13 2.24 5.96 7.43
CA ILE A 13 2.27 4.52 7.77
C ILE A 13 0.89 3.89 7.58
N PHE A 14 -0.18 4.61 7.94
CA PHE A 14 -1.55 4.17 7.71
C PHE A 14 -1.88 4.01 6.21
N SER A 15 -1.30 4.80 5.31
CA SER A 15 -1.49 4.58 3.87
C SER A 15 -0.91 3.24 3.39
N TYR A 16 0.24 2.84 3.94
CA TYR A 16 0.83 1.52 3.69
C TYR A 16 0.01 0.40 4.30
N HIS A 17 -0.51 0.61 5.51
CA HIS A 17 -1.43 -0.31 6.16
C HIS A 17 -2.64 -0.59 5.26
N LEU A 18 -3.36 0.44 4.83
CA LEU A 18 -4.55 0.28 4.00
C LEU A 18 -4.23 -0.36 2.65
N HIS A 19 -3.12 0.02 2.00
CA HIS A 19 -2.67 -0.63 0.76
C HIS A 19 -2.34 -2.11 0.97
N ALA A 20 -1.62 -2.46 2.03
CA ALA A 20 -1.29 -3.85 2.34
C ALA A 20 -2.54 -4.73 2.52
N GLN A 21 -3.62 -4.18 3.06
CA GLN A 21 -4.90 -4.89 3.16
C GLN A 21 -5.51 -5.19 1.78
N THR A 22 -5.28 -4.36 0.77
CA THR A 22 -5.80 -4.61 -0.57
C THR A 22 -5.11 -5.79 -1.25
N LEU A 23 -3.87 -6.12 -0.90
CA LEU A 23 -3.07 -7.16 -1.56
C LEU A 23 -3.61 -8.56 -1.28
N ILE A 24 -4.06 -9.27 -2.32
CA ILE A 24 -4.73 -10.58 -2.17
C ILE A 24 -3.80 -11.68 -1.65
N TRP A 25 -2.49 -11.53 -1.83
CA TRP A 25 -1.45 -12.46 -1.38
C TRP A 25 -0.45 -11.75 -0.46
N PRO A 26 -0.77 -11.54 0.83
CA PRO A 26 0.08 -10.78 1.75
C PRO A 26 1.49 -11.37 1.92
N MET A 27 1.63 -12.69 1.78
CA MET A 27 2.91 -13.40 1.91
C MET A 27 3.82 -13.30 0.68
N ASP A 28 3.29 -13.00 -0.50
CA ASP A 28 4.11 -12.74 -1.69
C ASP A 28 3.37 -11.79 -2.67
N PRO A 29 3.19 -10.52 -2.28
CA PRO A 29 2.36 -9.59 -3.06
C PRO A 29 3.00 -9.18 -4.39
N TYR A 30 4.29 -9.42 -4.56
CA TYR A 30 5.08 -8.99 -5.72
C TYR A 30 5.75 -10.17 -6.47
N TYR A 31 5.33 -11.41 -6.17
CA TYR A 31 5.81 -12.63 -6.85
C TYR A 31 7.32 -12.82 -6.73
N GLU A 32 7.87 -12.41 -5.61
CA GLU A 32 9.29 -12.43 -5.34
C GLU A 32 9.74 -13.84 -5.00
N GLU A 33 8.91 -14.70 -4.39
CA GLU A 33 9.28 -16.09 -4.07
C GLU A 33 9.66 -16.91 -5.32
N LEU A 34 9.26 -16.42 -6.51
CA LEU A 34 9.60 -17.00 -7.80
C LEU A 34 10.99 -16.63 -8.32
N LEU A 35 11.70 -15.67 -7.72
CA LEU A 35 13.12 -15.45 -8.07
C LEU A 35 14.04 -16.30 -7.18
N TYR A 36 14.96 -17.02 -7.81
CA TYR A 36 16.00 -17.76 -7.11
C TYR A 36 17.09 -16.83 -6.55
N TYR A 37 17.80 -17.29 -5.52
CA TYR A 37 18.92 -16.58 -4.89
C TYR A 37 20.01 -16.21 -5.91
N SER A 38 20.15 -14.92 -6.15
CA SER A 38 21.08 -14.33 -7.10
C SER A 38 22.52 -14.31 -6.57
N ASN A 39 23.13 -15.48 -6.41
CA ASN A 39 24.60 -15.62 -6.38
C ASN A 39 25.13 -16.43 -7.58
N ARG A 40 24.25 -17.08 -8.35
CA ARG A 40 24.54 -17.60 -9.69
C ARG A 40 23.72 -16.76 -10.66
N GLY A 41 24.34 -16.18 -11.68
CA GLY A 41 23.69 -15.28 -12.64
C GLY A 41 22.30 -15.79 -13.07
N SER A 42 21.38 -14.86 -13.30
CA SER A 42 19.98 -15.11 -13.70
C SER A 42 19.86 -16.25 -14.71
N ALA A 43 19.53 -17.45 -14.22
CA ALA A 43 19.30 -18.60 -15.08
C ALA A 43 18.04 -18.35 -15.94
N PRO A 44 18.07 -18.60 -17.25
CA PRO A 44 16.94 -18.36 -18.16
C PRO A 44 15.59 -18.97 -17.69
N GLU A 45 15.64 -20.12 -17.03
CA GLU A 45 14.48 -20.87 -16.55
C GLU A 45 13.73 -20.17 -15.40
N VAL A 46 14.45 -19.49 -14.49
CA VAL A 46 13.86 -18.73 -13.39
C VAL A 46 13.05 -17.53 -13.92
N THR A 47 13.57 -16.88 -14.96
CA THR A 47 12.88 -15.78 -15.65
C THR A 47 11.62 -16.27 -16.37
N ALA A 48 11.68 -17.43 -17.02
CA ALA A 48 10.54 -18.03 -17.71
C ALA A 48 9.42 -18.44 -16.73
N ARG A 49 9.76 -19.03 -15.58
CA ARG A 49 8.78 -19.40 -14.53
C ARG A 49 8.00 -18.20 -14.04
N ARG A 50 8.72 -17.15 -13.62
CA ARG A 50 8.07 -15.95 -13.12
C ARG A 50 7.23 -15.27 -14.20
N LYS A 51 7.72 -15.21 -15.44
CA LYS A 51 6.96 -14.70 -16.57
C LYS A 51 5.66 -15.48 -16.79
N ASN A 52 5.72 -16.82 -16.83
CA ASN A 52 4.54 -17.67 -17.00
C ASN A 52 3.53 -17.51 -15.86
N PHE A 53 4.03 -17.35 -14.63
CA PHE A 53 3.18 -17.07 -13.48
C PHE A 53 2.45 -15.73 -13.65
N MET A 54 3.17 -14.65 -13.97
CA MET A 54 2.59 -13.33 -14.22
C MET A 54 1.60 -13.33 -15.40
N ASP A 55 1.92 -14.03 -16.48
CA ASP A 55 1.00 -14.22 -17.62
C ASP A 55 -0.27 -14.96 -17.17
N GLY A 56 -0.12 -15.96 -16.30
CA GLY A 56 -1.24 -16.63 -15.65
C GLY A 56 -2.07 -15.72 -14.75
N VAL A 57 -1.45 -14.85 -13.95
CA VAL A 57 -2.15 -13.83 -13.14
C VAL A 57 -2.98 -12.94 -14.06
N ARG A 58 -2.37 -12.39 -15.13
CA ARG A 58 -3.07 -11.54 -16.10
C ARG A 58 -4.24 -12.25 -16.77
N SER A 59 -4.16 -13.56 -17.01
CA SER A 59 -5.27 -14.34 -17.58
C SER A 59 -6.40 -14.61 -16.59
N ASN A 60 -6.09 -14.90 -15.33
CA ASN A 60 -7.09 -15.34 -14.34
C ASN A 60 -7.87 -14.16 -13.77
N PHE A 61 -7.20 -13.04 -13.55
CA PHE A 61 -7.83 -11.85 -13.02
C PHE A 61 -8.07 -10.90 -14.17
N LYS A 62 -8.83 -11.25 -15.23
CA LYS A 62 -9.26 -10.26 -16.25
C LYS A 62 -10.59 -9.63 -15.86
N ALA A 63 -10.81 -8.37 -16.24
CA ALA A 63 -12.18 -7.85 -16.25
C ALA A 63 -13.00 -8.68 -17.26
N PRO A 64 -14.26 -9.03 -16.95
CA PRO A 64 -15.15 -9.60 -17.94
C PRO A 64 -15.33 -8.60 -19.08
N ASN A 65 -15.45 -9.10 -20.31
CA ASN A 65 -15.90 -8.27 -21.42
C ASN A 65 -17.30 -7.74 -21.06
N THR A 66 -17.52 -6.43 -21.22
CA THR A 66 -18.77 -5.73 -20.84
C THR A 66 -20.04 -6.23 -21.55
N ASN A 67 -19.94 -7.27 -22.38
CA ASN A 67 -21.02 -7.91 -23.13
C ASN A 67 -21.42 -9.30 -22.57
N GLU A 68 -20.70 -9.84 -21.57
CA GLU A 68 -21.10 -11.07 -20.90
C GLU A 68 -22.16 -10.77 -19.85
N THR A 69 -23.43 -11.00 -20.19
CA THR A 69 -24.52 -11.09 -19.22
C THR A 69 -24.23 -12.26 -18.28
N VAL A 70 -23.82 -11.96 -17.05
CA VAL A 70 -23.70 -12.97 -15.99
C VAL A 70 -25.09 -13.61 -15.81
N PRO A 71 -25.25 -14.94 -15.97
CA PRO A 71 -26.52 -15.60 -15.76
C PRO A 71 -27.02 -15.35 -14.32
N PRO A 72 -28.33 -15.09 -14.12
CA PRO A 72 -28.90 -14.94 -12.78
C PRO A 72 -28.56 -16.17 -11.92
N GLY A 73 -27.90 -15.97 -10.78
CA GLY A 73 -27.58 -17.03 -9.82
C GLY A 73 -26.14 -17.57 -9.83
N GLN A 74 -25.24 -17.09 -10.72
CA GLN A 74 -23.81 -17.37 -10.60
C GLN A 74 -23.06 -16.19 -9.97
N ASN A 75 -22.72 -16.32 -8.68
CA ASN A 75 -21.87 -15.39 -7.94
C ASN A 75 -20.39 -15.59 -8.30
N LEU A 76 -19.98 -15.31 -9.54
CA LEU A 76 -18.57 -15.04 -9.82
C LEU A 76 -18.36 -13.52 -9.85
N PRO A 77 -17.53 -12.98 -8.95
CA PRO A 77 -17.43 -11.55 -8.73
C PRO A 77 -16.50 -10.90 -9.75
N SER A 78 -16.98 -10.77 -10.98
CA SER A 78 -16.22 -10.24 -12.10
C SER A 78 -15.90 -8.72 -12.00
N HIS A 79 -16.18 -8.08 -10.86
CA HIS A 79 -15.93 -6.65 -10.60
C HIS A 79 -15.13 -6.35 -9.33
N ILE A 80 -14.59 -7.39 -8.67
CA ILE A 80 -14.03 -7.28 -7.33
C ILE A 80 -12.54 -6.96 -7.31
N TYR A 81 -11.77 -7.60 -8.20
CA TYR A 81 -10.32 -7.40 -8.24
C TYR A 81 -9.91 -6.16 -9.05
N ARG A 82 -8.82 -5.54 -8.64
CA ARG A 82 -8.19 -4.34 -9.23
C ARG A 82 -6.71 -4.63 -9.54
N GLY A 83 -6.15 -3.90 -10.52
CA GLY A 83 -4.80 -4.11 -11.07
C GLY A 83 -4.78 -4.29 -12.61
N PRO A 84 -3.60 -4.36 -13.26
CA PRO A 84 -3.48 -4.47 -14.73
C PRO A 84 -4.08 -5.73 -15.37
N GLY A 85 -4.31 -6.79 -14.61
CA GLY A 85 -5.08 -7.92 -15.12
C GLY A 85 -6.56 -7.56 -15.15
N SER A 86 -7.08 -7.11 -14.00
CA SER A 86 -8.50 -7.23 -13.67
C SER A 86 -9.38 -6.13 -14.20
N LEU A 87 -8.78 -5.21 -14.96
CA LEU A 87 -9.47 -4.08 -15.57
C LEU A 87 -9.25 -4.03 -17.08
N TYR A 88 -8.49 -4.94 -17.68
CA TYR A 88 -8.28 -4.96 -19.13
C TYR A 88 -9.60 -5.16 -19.88
N GLY A 89 -9.94 -4.20 -20.76
CA GLY A 89 -11.06 -4.31 -21.69
C GLY A 89 -10.69 -3.61 -23.00
N GLU A 90 -10.77 -4.35 -24.10
CA GLU A 90 -10.25 -3.93 -25.41
C GLU A 90 -10.92 -2.67 -26.00
N ASN A 91 -12.04 -2.21 -25.42
CA ASN A 91 -12.86 -1.15 -25.99
C ASN A 91 -13.25 0.01 -25.06
N ASN A 92 -12.85 0.02 -23.76
CA ASN A 92 -13.41 0.97 -22.77
C ASN A 92 -12.39 1.72 -21.87
N GLY A 93 -11.17 1.97 -22.37
CA GLY A 93 -10.23 2.92 -21.74
C GLY A 93 -9.28 2.36 -20.68
N TRP A 94 -9.15 1.03 -20.57
CA TRP A 94 -8.21 0.35 -19.68
C TRP A 94 -7.21 -0.47 -20.48
N ASN A 95 -6.24 0.22 -21.07
CA ASN A 95 -5.14 -0.44 -21.77
C ASN A 95 -4.16 -1.04 -20.76
N ASN A 96 -3.63 -2.21 -21.09
CA ASN A 96 -2.69 -2.93 -20.24
C ASN A 96 -1.25 -2.51 -20.54
N ASN A 97 -0.39 -2.57 -19.52
CA ASN A 97 1.04 -2.49 -19.66
C ASN A 97 1.69 -3.81 -19.21
N ASN A 98 1.96 -4.67 -20.19
CA ASN A 98 2.56 -5.99 -19.95
C ASN A 98 4.03 -5.94 -19.51
N THR A 99 4.70 -4.79 -19.59
CA THR A 99 6.06 -4.63 -19.05
C THR A 99 6.06 -4.53 -17.53
N LEU A 100 4.92 -4.14 -16.95
CA LEU A 100 4.75 -3.97 -15.51
C LEU A 100 4.17 -5.23 -14.85
N GLU A 101 4.52 -5.42 -13.59
CA GLU A 101 4.13 -6.59 -12.81
C GLU A 101 2.68 -6.54 -12.36
N PRO A 102 1.88 -7.60 -12.56
CA PRO A 102 0.45 -7.53 -12.35
C PRO A 102 0.08 -7.68 -10.88
N ILE A 103 0.19 -6.60 -10.09
CA ILE A 103 -0.19 -6.59 -8.68
C ILE A 103 -1.72 -6.57 -8.57
N ILE A 104 -2.28 -7.58 -7.90
CA ILE A 104 -3.73 -7.72 -7.74
C ILE A 104 -4.19 -7.23 -6.37
N SER A 105 -5.22 -6.39 -6.38
CA SER A 105 -5.82 -5.79 -5.20
C SER A 105 -7.31 -6.07 -5.11
N ASP A 106 -7.85 -6.11 -3.90
CA ASP A 106 -9.29 -6.10 -3.60
C ASP A 106 -9.58 -5.02 -2.57
N TYR A 107 -10.27 -3.96 -3.00
CA TYR A 107 -10.54 -2.81 -2.16
C TYR A 107 -11.58 -3.08 -1.06
N ARG A 108 -12.38 -4.16 -1.16
CA ARG A 108 -13.30 -4.57 -0.08
C ARG A 108 -12.57 -4.96 1.20
N ARG A 109 -11.29 -5.28 1.09
CA ARG A 109 -10.44 -5.71 2.22
C ARG A 109 -9.96 -4.54 3.07
N ILE A 110 -10.16 -3.30 2.63
CA ILE A 110 -9.82 -2.09 3.37
C ILE A 110 -10.66 -2.06 4.65
N TYR A 111 -10.01 -2.30 5.79
CA TYR A 111 -10.62 -2.37 7.10
C TYR A 111 -9.69 -1.69 8.12
N PRO A 112 -9.81 -0.38 8.32
CA PRO A 112 -8.80 0.41 9.03
C PRO A 112 -8.58 0.01 10.50
N TRP A 113 -9.55 -0.66 11.12
CA TRP A 113 -9.53 -1.04 12.54
C TRP A 113 -8.81 -2.37 12.84
N ARG A 114 -8.27 -3.05 11.81
CA ARG A 114 -7.60 -4.35 11.97
C ARG A 114 -6.17 -4.24 11.47
N PRO A 115 -5.18 -4.83 12.15
CA PRO A 115 -3.82 -4.88 11.64
C PRO A 115 -3.73 -5.66 10.32
N THR A 116 -2.60 -5.51 9.62
CA THR A 116 -2.29 -6.34 8.46
C THR A 116 -0.81 -6.66 8.41
N PHE A 117 -0.43 -7.65 7.61
CA PHE A 117 0.96 -8.03 7.44
C PHE A 117 1.29 -8.30 5.97
N THR A 118 2.56 -8.10 5.63
CA THR A 118 3.07 -8.37 4.29
C THR A 118 4.50 -8.89 4.33
N ARG A 119 4.89 -9.65 3.31
CA ARG A 119 6.28 -10.05 3.08
C ARG A 119 6.74 -9.61 1.68
N PRO A 120 7.34 -8.41 1.55
CA PRO A 120 7.54 -7.79 0.24
C PRO A 120 8.71 -8.37 -0.55
N ASP A 121 9.88 -8.57 0.05
CA ASP A 121 11.10 -9.12 -0.59
C ASP A 121 11.59 -10.39 0.12
N LYS A 122 10.67 -11.36 0.28
CA LYS A 122 10.99 -12.74 0.70
C LYS A 122 11.98 -12.82 1.86
N ASN A 123 13.19 -13.34 1.65
CA ASN A 123 14.19 -13.56 2.72
C ASN A 123 15.19 -12.38 2.82
N ASN A 124 15.07 -11.36 1.98
CA ASN A 124 15.91 -10.15 2.04
C ASN A 124 15.30 -9.06 2.92
N GLU A 125 14.00 -9.15 3.22
CA GLU A 125 13.27 -8.21 4.06
C GLU A 125 12.43 -8.98 5.09
N PRO A 126 12.40 -8.55 6.37
CA PRO A 126 11.54 -9.15 7.37
C PRO A 126 10.06 -9.03 7.01
N TRP A 127 9.24 -9.86 7.64
CA TRP A 127 7.78 -9.67 7.65
C TRP A 127 7.45 -8.31 8.25
N ILE A 128 6.54 -7.58 7.63
CA ILE A 128 6.08 -6.30 8.14
C ILE A 128 4.68 -6.47 8.69
N VAL A 129 4.43 -5.96 9.88
CA VAL A 129 3.08 -5.79 10.42
C VAL A 129 2.79 -4.30 10.54
N TYR A 130 1.67 -3.89 9.95
CA TYR A 130 1.11 -2.57 10.13
C TYR A 130 0.00 -2.64 11.16
N ASN A 131 0.07 -1.77 12.18
CA ASN A 131 -0.93 -1.65 13.21
C ASN A 131 -1.08 -0.19 13.64
N THR A 132 -1.67 0.62 12.76
CA THR A 132 -1.85 2.07 12.96
C THR A 132 -2.49 2.36 14.32
N PRO A 133 -2.07 3.42 15.02
CA PRO A 133 -2.50 3.64 16.39
C PRO A 133 -4.01 3.87 16.50
N GLU A 134 -4.60 3.27 17.52
CA GLU A 134 -6.03 3.30 17.79
C GLU A 134 -6.64 4.71 17.91
N ILE A 135 -5.87 5.69 18.36
CA ILE A 135 -6.33 7.09 18.41
C ILE A 135 -6.67 7.66 17.03
N ILE A 136 -6.08 7.10 15.96
CA ILE A 136 -6.44 7.39 14.56
C ILE A 136 -7.59 6.48 14.13
N THR A 137 -7.40 5.16 14.19
CA THR A 137 -8.32 4.20 13.56
C THR A 137 -9.67 4.13 14.26
N ASN A 138 -9.71 4.18 15.59
CA ASN A 138 -10.98 4.09 16.34
C ASN A 138 -11.88 5.29 16.08
N ARG A 139 -11.36 6.45 15.70
CA ARG A 139 -12.21 7.60 15.38
C ARG A 139 -12.91 7.48 14.04
N ILE A 140 -12.45 6.59 13.15
CA ILE A 140 -13.04 6.39 11.83
C ILE A 140 -14.41 5.75 12.01
N GLN A 141 -15.43 6.42 11.49
CA GLN A 141 -16.81 5.97 11.42
C GLN A 141 -17.10 5.33 10.07
N GLU A 142 -16.62 5.96 8.99
CA GLU A 142 -16.96 5.54 7.63
C GLU A 142 -15.73 5.37 6.77
N VAL A 143 -15.81 4.43 5.84
CA VAL A 143 -14.74 4.08 4.91
C VAL A 143 -15.29 4.05 3.50
N TRP A 144 -14.63 4.75 2.60
CA TRP A 144 -14.99 4.89 1.20
C TRP A 144 -13.78 4.61 0.33
N MET A 145 -14.02 4.11 -0.88
CA MET A 145 -13.00 3.97 -1.92
C MET A 145 -13.48 4.65 -3.21
N MET A 146 -12.74 5.66 -3.65
CA MET A 146 -12.96 6.34 -4.92
C MET A 146 -12.07 5.71 -5.99
N ARG A 147 -12.69 5.22 -7.06
CA ARG A 147 -12.02 4.46 -8.12
C ARG A 147 -12.59 4.82 -9.49
N TYR A 148 -11.85 4.55 -10.54
CA TYR A 148 -12.40 4.71 -11.88
C TYR A 148 -13.44 3.62 -12.18
N SER A 149 -14.44 3.99 -12.99
CA SER A 149 -15.40 3.06 -13.53
C SER A 149 -14.72 2.09 -14.48
N THR A 150 -15.09 0.81 -14.40
CA THR A 150 -14.64 -0.20 -15.36
C THR A 150 -15.20 0.05 -16.76
N ALA A 151 -16.34 0.75 -16.88
CA ALA A 151 -17.00 1.05 -18.16
C ALA A 151 -16.51 2.36 -18.79
N ALA A 152 -16.03 3.31 -17.98
CA ALA A 152 -15.52 4.60 -18.42
C ALA A 152 -14.20 4.88 -17.69
N GLY A 153 -13.16 4.19 -18.15
CA GLY A 153 -11.84 4.19 -17.56
C GLY A 153 -11.11 5.53 -17.62
N PRO A 154 -9.93 5.61 -16.99
CA PRO A 154 -9.14 6.83 -16.86
C PRO A 154 -8.67 7.42 -18.20
N ASN A 155 -8.58 6.60 -19.25
CA ASN A 155 -8.18 7.03 -20.59
C ASN A 155 -9.37 7.28 -21.53
N GLY A 156 -10.61 7.20 -21.04
CA GLY A 156 -11.79 7.54 -21.84
C GLY A 156 -11.90 9.04 -22.09
N ASN A 157 -12.66 9.44 -23.11
CA ASN A 157 -12.92 10.87 -23.40
C ASN A 157 -13.64 11.61 -22.25
N GLN A 158 -14.35 10.86 -21.40
CA GLN A 158 -14.98 11.32 -20.17
C GLN A 158 -14.73 10.30 -19.06
N PRO A 159 -13.56 10.34 -18.40
CA PRO A 159 -13.27 9.43 -17.30
C PRO A 159 -14.33 9.57 -16.22
N ASN A 160 -14.93 8.45 -15.81
CA ASN A 160 -15.94 8.44 -14.77
C ASN A 160 -15.34 7.88 -13.48
N VAL A 161 -15.29 8.70 -12.45
CA VAL A 161 -14.91 8.25 -11.10
C VAL A 161 -16.17 7.86 -10.36
N VAL A 162 -16.22 6.60 -9.96
CA VAL A 162 -17.28 6.06 -9.12
C VAL A 162 -16.79 5.99 -7.68
N GLY A 163 -17.56 6.57 -6.77
CA GLY A 163 -17.60 6.04 -5.42
C GLY A 163 -18.41 4.75 -5.47
N GLU A 164 -18.12 3.79 -4.60
CA GLU A 164 -19.12 2.75 -4.35
C GLU A 164 -20.44 3.46 -4.02
N ASN A 165 -21.56 3.00 -4.61
CA ASN A 165 -22.87 3.62 -4.38
C ASN A 165 -23.23 3.69 -2.88
N ASN A 166 -22.55 2.90 -2.05
CA ASN A 166 -22.52 2.94 -0.60
C ASN A 166 -21.07 3.00 -0.10
N ALA A 167 -20.87 3.47 1.13
CA ALA A 167 -19.58 3.30 1.81
C ALA A 167 -19.20 1.81 1.88
N LEU A 168 -17.90 1.50 1.83
CA LEU A 168 -17.39 0.16 2.17
C LEU A 168 -17.85 -0.22 3.58
N TYR A 169 -17.80 0.76 4.48
CA TYR A 169 -18.36 0.70 5.82
C TYR A 169 -19.03 2.03 6.14
N ASN A 170 -20.32 2.00 6.43
CA ASN A 170 -21.13 3.17 6.80
C ASN A 170 -21.14 3.45 8.32
N GLN A 171 -20.56 2.55 9.11
CA GLN A 171 -20.36 2.71 10.54
C GLN A 171 -19.17 1.88 11.00
N ARG A 172 -18.54 2.30 12.11
CA ARG A 172 -17.54 1.50 12.79
C ARG A 172 -18.20 0.23 13.31
N PRO A 173 -17.66 -0.97 13.03
CA PRO A 173 -18.23 -2.22 13.53
C PRO A 173 -18.31 -2.28 15.05
N GLU A 174 -19.39 -2.88 15.57
CA GLU A 174 -19.69 -2.93 17.01
C GLU A 174 -18.64 -3.70 17.82
N ASN A 175 -17.97 -4.67 17.20
CA ASN A 175 -16.90 -5.46 17.82
C ASN A 175 -15.62 -4.65 18.08
N ILE A 176 -15.51 -3.45 17.50
CA ILE A 176 -14.45 -2.48 17.83
C ILE A 176 -14.90 -1.73 19.10
N ASN A 177 -14.75 -2.40 20.24
CA ASN A 177 -15.16 -1.90 21.54
C ASN A 177 -14.20 -0.80 22.03
N THR A 178 -14.63 0.45 21.91
CA THR A 178 -13.82 1.60 22.34
C THR A 178 -14.71 2.64 23.00
N ARG A 179 -14.15 3.36 23.98
CA ARG A 179 -14.83 4.51 24.61
C ARG A 179 -14.88 5.74 23.70
N THR A 180 -14.16 5.72 22.58
CA THR A 180 -14.06 6.83 21.64
C THR A 180 -15.24 6.79 20.68
N VAL A 181 -15.99 7.89 20.59
CA VAL A 181 -17.02 8.04 19.56
C VAL A 181 -16.35 8.11 18.18
N ALA A 182 -16.80 7.27 17.26
CA ALA A 182 -16.34 7.29 15.89
C ALA A 182 -17.09 8.41 15.13
N THR A 183 -16.35 9.36 14.58
CA THR A 183 -16.91 10.54 13.90
C THR A 183 -16.25 10.83 12.56
N ASP A 184 -15.06 10.29 12.31
CA ASP A 184 -14.18 10.69 11.22
C ASP A 184 -14.51 9.89 9.96
N TRP A 185 -14.28 10.48 8.79
CA TRP A 185 -14.56 9.84 7.50
C TRP A 185 -13.28 9.62 6.71
N LEU A 186 -13.07 8.37 6.28
CA LEU A 186 -11.91 7.95 5.50
C LEU A 186 -12.31 7.71 4.04
N TYR A 187 -11.69 8.45 3.11
CA TYR A 187 -11.90 8.34 1.67
C TYR A 187 -10.61 7.93 0.97
N CYS A 188 -10.43 6.64 0.72
CA CYS A 188 -9.31 6.13 -0.06
C CYS A 188 -9.47 6.47 -1.55
N PHE A 189 -8.37 6.66 -2.26
CA PHE A 189 -8.39 6.96 -3.69
C PHE A 189 -7.43 6.08 -4.50
N GLU A 190 -7.87 5.72 -5.71
CA GLU A 190 -7.10 4.98 -6.70
C GLU A 190 -6.22 5.92 -7.54
N GLY A 191 -5.08 5.41 -8.00
CA GLY A 191 -4.19 6.10 -8.92
C GLY A 191 -3.28 5.12 -9.66
N GLY A 192 -2.61 5.64 -10.68
CA GLY A 192 -1.69 4.91 -11.54
C GLY A 192 -0.22 5.16 -11.21
N THR A 193 0.59 4.11 -11.19
CA THR A 193 2.06 4.16 -11.16
C THR A 193 2.66 3.38 -12.34
N GLY A 194 3.89 3.68 -12.74
CA GLY A 194 4.67 2.93 -13.73
C GLY A 194 4.45 3.35 -15.18
N ALA A 195 3.62 4.37 -15.42
CA ALA A 195 3.58 5.06 -16.71
C ALA A 195 4.73 6.07 -16.80
N ILE A 196 5.51 5.94 -17.86
CA ILE A 196 6.56 6.87 -18.26
C ILE A 196 6.23 7.30 -19.69
N ALA A 197 5.51 8.42 -19.85
CA ALA A 197 5.11 8.91 -21.17
C ALA A 197 6.34 9.03 -22.11
N LYS A 198 6.41 8.17 -23.14
CA LYS A 198 7.36 8.30 -24.25
C LYS A 198 6.74 9.16 -25.33
N GLN A 199 7.57 9.94 -26.03
CA GLN A 199 7.12 10.81 -27.14
C GLN A 199 6.34 10.04 -28.22
N ASP A 200 6.64 8.75 -28.40
CA ASP A 200 6.14 7.97 -29.55
C ASP A 200 5.19 6.82 -29.17
N ALA A 201 4.94 6.56 -27.88
CA ALA A 201 4.01 5.53 -27.44
C ALA A 201 3.47 5.78 -26.01
N PRO A 202 2.15 5.73 -25.78
CA PRO A 202 1.60 5.81 -24.44
C PRO A 202 2.00 4.55 -23.65
N THR A 203 2.72 4.74 -22.54
CA THR A 203 2.86 3.70 -21.50
C THR A 203 1.68 3.82 -20.55
N TYR A 204 0.94 2.73 -20.34
CA TYR A 204 -0.20 2.73 -19.45
C TYR A 204 0.23 2.43 -18.01
N PRO A 205 -0.32 3.12 -17.00
CA PRO A 205 0.04 2.89 -15.62
C PRO A 205 -0.66 1.64 -15.05
N LEU A 206 -0.19 1.17 -13.91
CA LEU A 206 -0.87 0.21 -13.06
C LEU A 206 -1.63 0.87 -11.95
N TRP A 207 -2.86 0.42 -11.76
CA TRP A 207 -3.81 1.05 -10.86
C TRP A 207 -3.83 0.35 -9.50
N SER A 208 -3.72 1.15 -8.44
CA SER A 208 -3.78 0.67 -7.06
C SER A 208 -4.31 1.77 -6.14
N MET A 209 -4.56 1.43 -4.87
CA MET A 209 -4.86 2.43 -3.84
C MET A 209 -3.60 3.27 -3.57
N MET A 210 -3.65 4.56 -3.90
CA MET A 210 -2.49 5.47 -3.87
C MET A 210 -2.50 6.42 -2.68
N GLY A 211 -3.53 6.37 -1.84
CA GLY A 211 -3.64 7.24 -0.68
C GLY A 211 -5.07 7.38 -0.18
N PHE A 212 -5.27 8.37 0.69
CA PHE A 212 -6.59 8.69 1.23
C PHE A 212 -6.74 10.17 1.61
N ALA A 213 -7.99 10.62 1.69
CA ALA A 213 -8.40 11.83 2.37
C ALA A 213 -9.13 11.46 3.68
N LEU A 214 -8.70 12.02 4.81
CA LEU A 214 -9.30 11.80 6.12
C LEU A 214 -9.90 13.12 6.62
N ALA A 215 -11.21 13.14 6.84
CA ALA A 215 -11.90 14.24 7.49
C ALA A 215 -12.02 13.95 9.00
N VAL A 216 -11.19 14.60 9.81
CA VAL A 216 -11.19 14.49 11.27
C VAL A 216 -12.22 15.45 11.84
N ARG A 217 -13.35 14.91 12.31
CA ARG A 217 -14.56 15.68 12.64
C ARG A 217 -14.64 15.94 14.14
N THR A 218 -14.96 17.18 14.50
CA THR A 218 -15.28 17.58 15.87
C THR A 218 -16.75 17.93 15.94
N LEU A 219 -17.49 17.20 16.79
CA LEU A 219 -18.92 17.36 16.98
C LEU A 219 -19.20 18.02 18.34
N ASP A 220 -20.33 18.71 18.45
CA ASP A 220 -20.88 19.16 19.74
C ASP A 220 -21.52 18.00 20.52
N ALA A 221 -22.04 18.28 21.72
CA ALA A 221 -22.71 17.28 22.56
C ALA A 221 -23.99 16.68 21.92
N ASN A 222 -24.57 17.36 20.92
CA ASN A 222 -25.76 16.92 20.19
C ASN A 222 -25.41 16.19 18.88
N GLY A 223 -24.12 16.02 18.57
CA GLY A 223 -23.65 15.38 17.35
C GLY A 223 -23.56 16.32 16.13
N ASN A 224 -23.77 17.62 16.28
CA ASN A 224 -23.63 18.58 15.18
C ASN A 224 -22.17 18.89 14.90
N LEU A 225 -21.82 19.06 13.63
CA LEU A 225 -20.46 19.38 13.22
C LEU A 225 -20.05 20.81 13.64
N LEU A 226 -19.06 20.92 14.53
CA LEU A 226 -18.44 22.19 14.89
C LEU A 226 -17.39 22.60 13.84
N PHE A 227 -16.45 21.72 13.57
CA PHE A 227 -15.42 21.89 12.54
C PHE A 227 -14.81 20.54 12.18
N TYR A 228 -14.01 20.52 11.11
CA TYR A 228 -13.16 19.38 10.79
C TYR A 228 -11.83 19.85 10.21
N ASP A 229 -10.81 19.03 10.38
CA ASP A 229 -9.53 19.17 9.68
C ASP A 229 -9.44 18.10 8.59
N LEU A 230 -8.82 18.45 7.46
CA LEU A 230 -8.66 17.55 6.31
C LEU A 230 -7.20 17.14 6.16
N TYR A 231 -6.96 15.84 6.04
CA TYR A 231 -5.65 15.26 5.77
C TYR A 231 -5.67 14.54 4.42
N ILE A 232 -4.84 14.94 3.48
CA ILE A 232 -4.65 14.31 2.17
C ILE A 232 -3.29 13.60 2.21
N VAL A 233 -3.32 12.28 2.11
CA VAL A 233 -2.18 11.42 2.39
C VAL A 233 -1.88 10.57 1.17
N PHE A 234 -0.66 10.65 0.67
CA PHE A 234 -0.18 9.86 -0.45
C PHE A 234 0.67 8.68 0.03
N ARG A 235 0.39 7.49 -0.51
CA ARG A 235 1.17 6.29 -0.28
C ARG A 235 2.51 6.40 -1.01
N GLY A 236 3.59 6.01 -0.33
CA GLY A 236 4.87 5.83 -0.99
C GLY A 236 5.01 4.48 -1.68
N SER A 237 6.21 4.20 -2.16
CA SER A 237 6.52 2.94 -2.81
C SER A 237 6.57 1.82 -1.79
N ARG A 238 5.87 0.72 -2.08
CA ARG A 238 6.13 -0.59 -1.49
C ARG A 238 6.12 -1.61 -2.59
N SER A 239 7.21 -2.33 -2.64
CA SER A 239 7.58 -3.08 -3.81
C SER A 239 8.69 -4.01 -3.35
N GLY A 240 8.68 -5.26 -3.83
CA GLY A 240 9.60 -6.32 -3.41
C GLY A 240 11.08 -6.06 -3.69
N ARG A 241 11.72 -6.82 -4.58
CA ARG A 241 13.14 -6.63 -4.85
C ARG A 241 13.38 -5.47 -5.82
N LEU A 242 14.14 -4.46 -5.40
CA LEU A 242 14.57 -3.36 -6.28
C LEU A 242 15.38 -3.89 -7.48
N ARG A 243 14.96 -3.54 -8.70
CA ARG A 243 15.61 -3.94 -9.97
C ARG A 243 15.95 -2.69 -10.82
N PRO A 244 16.99 -1.90 -10.46
CA PRO A 244 17.19 -0.58 -11.05
C PRO A 244 17.45 -0.58 -12.55
N LYS A 245 18.25 -1.52 -13.06
CA LYS A 245 18.56 -1.59 -14.50
C LYS A 245 17.31 -1.82 -15.35
N GLU A 246 16.44 -2.72 -14.91
CA GLU A 246 15.20 -3.08 -15.61
C GLU A 246 14.18 -1.93 -15.54
N ALA A 247 14.00 -1.35 -14.35
CA ALA A 247 13.09 -0.22 -14.15
C ALA A 247 13.53 1.05 -14.89
N MET A 248 14.82 1.42 -14.82
CA MET A 248 15.34 2.66 -15.41
C MET A 248 15.50 2.60 -16.94
N ILE A 249 15.95 1.46 -17.48
CA ILE A 249 16.34 1.35 -18.89
C ILE A 249 15.22 0.74 -19.71
N GLN A 250 14.51 -0.24 -19.14
CA GLN A 250 13.54 -1.05 -19.87
C GLN A 250 12.08 -0.75 -19.47
N GLU A 251 11.87 0.01 -18.39
CA GLU A 251 10.55 0.32 -17.83
C GLU A 251 9.77 -0.98 -17.52
N ILE A 252 10.52 -1.97 -17.04
CA ILE A 252 10.03 -3.31 -16.65
C ILE A 252 10.13 -3.43 -15.13
N GLY A 253 9.17 -4.13 -14.53
CA GLY A 253 9.18 -4.45 -13.10
C GLY A 253 7.96 -3.87 -12.38
N ASN A 254 8.02 -3.77 -11.06
CA ASN A 254 6.86 -3.21 -10.35
C ASN A 254 6.71 -1.69 -10.58
N PRO A 255 5.45 -1.24 -10.67
CA PRO A 255 5.11 0.07 -11.19
C PRO A 255 5.58 1.22 -10.30
N ASP A 256 5.72 0.99 -9.00
CA ASP A 256 6.20 2.01 -8.07
C ASP A 256 7.67 2.34 -8.34
N TRP A 257 8.53 1.32 -8.55
CA TRP A 257 9.93 1.59 -8.89
C TRP A 257 10.12 2.17 -10.27
N VAL A 258 9.31 1.77 -11.25
CA VAL A 258 9.38 2.37 -12.59
C VAL A 258 9.09 3.87 -12.48
N THR A 259 8.11 4.24 -11.65
CA THR A 259 7.82 5.65 -11.32
C THR A 259 9.00 6.34 -10.61
N ASP A 260 9.54 5.71 -9.57
CA ASP A 260 10.61 6.28 -8.74
C ASP A 260 11.92 6.44 -9.50
N LEU A 261 12.30 5.43 -10.28
CA LEU A 261 13.64 5.33 -10.84
C LEU A 261 13.81 6.06 -12.18
N ASP A 262 12.71 6.56 -12.75
CA ASP A 262 12.74 7.65 -13.75
C ASP A 262 13.46 8.90 -13.16
N SER A 263 13.61 9.00 -11.83
CA SER A 263 14.35 10.09 -11.16
C SER A 263 15.86 9.85 -10.97
N THR A 264 16.37 8.61 -11.10
CA THR A 264 17.73 8.24 -10.63
C THR A 264 18.64 7.56 -11.67
N GLY A 265 18.18 7.38 -12.92
CA GLY A 265 18.98 6.83 -14.01
C GLY A 265 19.86 7.86 -14.75
N ILE A 266 20.73 7.38 -15.64
CA ILE A 266 21.56 8.15 -16.60
C ILE A 266 20.72 9.19 -17.40
N ALA A 267 19.39 9.03 -17.41
CA ALA A 267 18.42 10.03 -17.81
C ALA A 267 18.03 11.00 -16.66
N VAL A 268 18.98 11.83 -16.21
CA VAL A 268 18.68 13.15 -15.62
C VAL A 268 17.90 14.06 -16.62
N THR A 269 17.62 13.54 -17.83
CA THR A 269 17.06 14.17 -19.00
C THR A 269 15.55 13.97 -19.18
N ALA A 270 14.87 13.11 -18.42
CA ALA A 270 13.43 12.88 -18.56
C ALA A 270 12.60 13.84 -17.69
N ARG A 271 12.78 15.13 -17.90
CA ARG A 271 11.96 16.15 -17.26
C ARG A 271 10.80 16.53 -18.18
N VAL A 272 9.69 16.94 -17.58
CA VAL A 272 8.50 17.35 -18.31
C VAL A 272 8.01 18.70 -17.81
N SER A 273 7.62 19.56 -18.74
CA SER A 273 6.81 20.73 -18.43
C SER A 273 5.35 20.29 -18.37
N ASP A 274 4.70 20.48 -17.23
CA ASP A 274 3.30 20.10 -17.04
C ASP A 274 2.52 21.26 -16.38
N PRO A 275 1.73 22.02 -17.14
CA PRO A 275 0.98 23.16 -16.61
C PRO A 275 -0.11 22.74 -15.61
N ASN A 276 -0.55 21.47 -15.61
CA ASN A 276 -1.49 20.99 -14.59
C ASN A 276 -0.87 21.05 -13.19
N ILE A 277 0.47 20.96 -13.11
CA ILE A 277 1.23 20.90 -11.87
C ILE A 277 1.97 22.19 -11.58
N SER A 278 2.68 22.73 -12.57
CA SER A 278 3.38 24.01 -12.44
C SER A 278 3.54 24.65 -13.82
N SER A 279 3.28 25.95 -13.88
CA SER A 279 3.64 26.78 -15.04
C SER A 279 5.13 27.15 -15.09
N VAL A 280 5.91 26.83 -14.04
CA VAL A 280 7.31 27.21 -13.90
C VAL A 280 8.19 26.00 -13.58
N GLY A 281 9.28 25.88 -14.34
CA GLY A 281 10.26 24.81 -14.20
C GLY A 281 9.73 23.46 -14.69
N GLU A 282 10.66 22.51 -14.83
CA GLU A 282 10.33 21.15 -15.24
C GLU A 282 10.28 20.20 -14.04
N LEU A 283 9.54 19.12 -14.19
CA LEU A 283 9.21 18.13 -13.16
C LEU A 283 9.78 16.76 -13.52
N ASN A 284 9.94 15.90 -12.53
CA ASN A 284 10.16 14.49 -12.79
C ASN A 284 8.93 13.90 -13.51
N ARG A 285 9.16 13.27 -14.66
CA ARG A 285 8.10 12.77 -15.54
C ARG A 285 7.30 11.63 -14.92
N GLY A 286 7.93 10.66 -14.27
CA GLY A 286 7.23 9.58 -13.58
C GLY A 286 6.25 10.09 -12.51
N PHE A 287 6.72 11.00 -11.64
CA PHE A 287 5.88 11.62 -10.60
C PHE A 287 4.76 12.46 -11.20
N ALA A 288 5.05 13.30 -12.20
CA ALA A 288 4.06 14.13 -12.88
C ALA A 288 2.98 13.28 -13.57
N THR A 289 3.40 12.22 -14.28
CA THR A 289 2.47 11.29 -14.92
C THR A 289 1.56 10.63 -13.89
N SER A 290 2.14 10.15 -12.79
CA SER A 290 1.39 9.44 -11.74
C SER A 290 0.38 10.36 -11.05
N ILE A 291 0.76 11.57 -10.62
CA ILE A 291 -0.18 12.45 -9.90
C ILE A 291 -1.38 12.87 -10.77
N ASN A 292 -1.19 13.05 -12.07
CA ASN A 292 -2.28 13.37 -12.99
C ASN A 292 -3.38 12.31 -13.00
N THR A 293 -3.00 11.03 -12.86
CA THR A 293 -3.98 9.93 -12.76
C THR A 293 -4.78 9.94 -11.46
N MET A 294 -4.36 10.69 -10.45
CA MET A 294 -4.99 10.73 -9.13
C MET A 294 -5.92 11.92 -8.96
N PHE A 295 -5.80 12.98 -9.76
CA PHE A 295 -6.63 14.17 -9.57
C PHE A 295 -8.14 13.87 -9.63
N PRO A 296 -8.67 13.12 -10.60
CA PRO A 296 -10.11 12.85 -10.64
C PRO A 296 -10.62 12.12 -9.39
N THR A 297 -9.89 11.12 -8.90
CA THR A 297 -10.28 10.34 -7.72
C THR A 297 -10.15 11.16 -6.43
N ILE A 298 -9.09 11.97 -6.29
CA ILE A 298 -8.92 12.91 -5.18
C ILE A 298 -10.03 13.96 -5.18
N MET A 299 -10.28 14.62 -6.31
CA MET A 299 -11.33 15.65 -6.41
C MET A 299 -12.71 15.05 -6.08
N ARG A 300 -12.95 13.79 -6.42
CA ARG A 300 -14.17 13.08 -6.00
C ARG A 300 -14.24 12.90 -4.48
N CYS A 301 -13.15 12.48 -3.83
CA CYS A 301 -13.10 12.41 -2.36
C CYS A 301 -13.46 13.76 -1.73
N LEU A 302 -12.82 14.84 -2.20
CA LEU A 302 -12.97 16.17 -1.61
C LEU A 302 -14.37 16.76 -1.82
N THR A 303 -14.93 16.60 -3.02
CA THR A 303 -16.29 17.07 -3.33
C THR A 303 -17.35 16.31 -2.55
N GLU A 304 -17.16 15.01 -2.28
CA GLU A 304 -18.06 14.22 -1.45
C GLU A 304 -17.97 14.63 0.03
N ILE A 305 -16.77 14.89 0.55
CA ILE A 305 -16.58 15.45 1.90
C ILE A 305 -17.29 16.81 2.02
N GLN A 306 -17.12 17.71 1.03
CA GLN A 306 -17.82 19.00 1.01
C GLN A 306 -19.32 18.82 1.00
N ARG A 307 -19.85 17.96 0.13
CA ARG A 307 -21.29 17.73 -0.03
C ARG A 307 -21.95 17.29 1.28
N ARG A 308 -21.23 16.50 2.09
CA ARG A 308 -21.76 15.92 3.33
C ARG A 308 -21.54 16.77 4.58
N ASN A 309 -20.42 17.50 4.65
CA ASN A 309 -20.17 18.42 5.76
C ASN A 309 -20.82 19.80 5.54
N ASP A 310 -21.13 20.15 4.30
CA ASP A 310 -21.65 21.45 3.85
C ASP A 310 -20.84 22.64 4.41
N ARG A 311 -19.52 22.45 4.52
CA ARG A 311 -18.59 23.43 5.09
C ARG A 311 -17.17 23.15 4.63
N ALA A 312 -16.39 24.21 4.47
CA ALA A 312 -14.94 24.12 4.27
C ALA A 312 -14.22 23.53 5.50
N PRO A 313 -13.10 22.80 5.32
CA PRO A 313 -12.27 22.37 6.42
C PRO A 313 -11.66 23.59 7.12
N ARG A 314 -11.36 23.45 8.42
CA ARG A 314 -10.62 24.46 9.18
C ARG A 314 -9.15 24.50 8.75
N ASN A 315 -8.52 23.33 8.61
CA ASN A 315 -7.14 23.18 8.15
C ASN A 315 -7.06 22.10 7.07
N ILE A 316 -6.09 22.25 6.16
CA ILE A 316 -5.76 21.25 5.13
C ILE A 316 -4.29 20.86 5.30
N TYR A 317 -4.07 19.58 5.53
CA TYR A 317 -2.75 18.96 5.62
C TYR A 317 -2.53 18.05 4.43
N VAL A 318 -1.38 18.16 3.79
CA VAL A 318 -0.94 17.27 2.73
C VAL A 318 0.35 16.61 3.19
N THR A 319 0.42 15.29 3.07
CA THR A 319 1.59 14.53 3.51
C THR A 319 1.84 13.28 2.69
N GLY A 320 3.07 12.78 2.76
CA GLY A 320 3.49 11.56 2.12
C GLY A 320 4.92 11.17 2.52
N HIS A 321 5.25 9.91 2.27
CA HIS A 321 6.58 9.34 2.50
C HIS A 321 7.16 8.81 1.18
N SER A 322 8.47 8.97 0.93
CA SER A 322 9.13 8.44 -0.28
C SER A 322 8.45 8.92 -1.57
N LEU A 323 8.03 8.03 -2.49
CA LEU A 323 7.17 8.39 -3.64
C LEU A 323 5.96 9.25 -3.25
N GLY A 324 5.32 8.94 -2.12
CA GLY A 324 4.16 9.66 -1.63
C GLY A 324 4.50 11.09 -1.26
N ALA A 325 5.73 11.36 -0.78
CA ALA A 325 6.20 12.71 -0.54
C ALA A 325 6.37 13.50 -1.84
N ALA A 326 6.83 12.85 -2.91
CA ALA A 326 6.89 13.46 -4.22
C ALA A 326 5.50 13.82 -4.75
N LEU A 327 4.56 12.87 -4.69
CA LEU A 327 3.18 13.05 -5.11
C LEU A 327 2.45 14.14 -4.29
N ALA A 328 2.64 14.16 -2.96
CA ALA A 328 2.14 15.20 -2.07
C ALA A 328 2.66 16.60 -2.44
N THR A 329 3.93 16.68 -2.83
CA THR A 329 4.56 17.91 -3.30
C THR A 329 3.94 18.38 -4.61
N LEU A 330 3.80 17.48 -5.60
CA LEU A 330 3.22 17.83 -6.89
C LEU A 330 1.73 18.17 -6.80
N PHE A 331 0.95 17.47 -5.97
CA PHE A 331 -0.43 17.84 -5.65
C PHE A 331 -0.49 19.26 -5.08
N SER A 332 0.36 19.56 -4.11
CA SER A 332 0.42 20.89 -3.49
C SER A 332 0.79 21.96 -4.53
N SER A 333 1.71 21.64 -5.45
CA SER A 333 2.06 22.50 -6.56
C SER A 333 0.88 22.74 -7.49
N SER A 334 0.13 21.72 -7.88
CA SER A 334 -1.05 21.87 -8.74
C SER A 334 -2.07 22.85 -8.18
N ILE A 335 -2.25 22.86 -6.85
CA ILE A 335 -3.16 23.78 -6.14
C ILE A 335 -2.57 25.20 -6.03
N LYS A 336 -1.24 25.37 -6.01
CA LYS A 336 -0.61 26.69 -5.83
C LYS A 336 -0.18 27.36 -7.13
N LEU A 337 0.28 26.57 -8.09
CA LEU A 337 1.04 27.00 -9.27
C LEU A 337 0.47 26.44 -10.58
N GLY A 338 -0.35 25.40 -10.50
CA GLY A 338 -0.90 24.70 -11.66
C GLY A 338 -2.37 25.01 -11.92
N GLN A 339 -3.00 24.15 -12.72
CA GLN A 339 -4.38 24.34 -13.18
C GLN A 339 -5.44 24.09 -12.10
N TYR A 340 -5.08 23.57 -10.92
CA TYR A 340 -6.01 23.43 -9.80
C TYR A 340 -5.94 24.62 -8.83
N ASN A 341 -5.29 25.71 -9.22
CA ASN A 341 -5.24 26.91 -8.40
C ASN A 341 -6.63 27.55 -8.24
N PRO A 342 -7.12 27.78 -7.01
CA PRO A 342 -8.48 28.31 -6.78
C PRO A 342 -8.71 29.71 -7.37
N THR A 343 -7.66 30.50 -7.61
CA THR A 343 -7.74 31.85 -8.19
C THR A 343 -7.34 31.91 -9.66
N GLY A 344 -7.13 30.77 -10.32
CA GLY A 344 -6.78 30.72 -11.75
C GLY A 344 -8.02 30.86 -12.63
N ASP A 345 -7.90 31.62 -13.72
CA ASP A 345 -9.02 31.94 -14.64
C ASP A 345 -9.70 30.70 -15.24
N ASN A 346 -8.95 29.62 -15.46
CA ASN A 346 -9.44 28.34 -16.01
C ASN A 346 -9.19 27.18 -15.03
N THR A 347 -9.44 27.42 -13.74
CA THR A 347 -9.16 26.40 -12.72
C THR A 347 -9.98 25.12 -12.93
N GLN A 348 -9.30 23.99 -12.90
CA GLN A 348 -9.89 22.65 -12.89
C GLN A 348 -10.38 22.25 -11.48
N LEU A 349 -10.13 23.08 -10.47
CA LEU A 349 -10.62 22.84 -9.12
C LEU A 349 -12.17 22.95 -9.09
N PRO A 350 -12.89 21.91 -8.62
CA PRO A 350 -14.34 21.93 -8.57
C PRO A 350 -14.87 23.14 -7.79
N ALA A 351 -15.92 23.77 -8.32
CA ALA A 351 -16.49 25.00 -7.76
C ALA A 351 -16.90 24.85 -6.28
N THR A 352 -17.39 23.67 -5.91
CA THR A 352 -17.85 23.37 -4.54
C THR A 352 -16.73 23.42 -3.49
N ILE A 353 -15.48 23.17 -3.89
CA ILE A 353 -14.32 23.16 -2.97
C ILE A 353 -13.35 24.31 -3.23
N ARG A 354 -13.67 25.22 -4.17
CA ARG A 354 -12.79 26.33 -4.56
C ARG A 354 -12.56 27.32 -3.41
N ASN A 355 -13.57 27.51 -2.57
CA ASN A 355 -13.55 28.45 -1.44
C ASN A 355 -12.92 27.88 -0.16
N TRP A 356 -12.37 26.66 -0.20
CA TRP A 356 -11.63 26.10 0.93
C TRP A 356 -10.34 26.89 1.22
N PRO A 357 -9.75 26.78 2.42
CA PRO A 357 -8.54 27.52 2.81
C PRO A 357 -7.26 26.97 2.18
N TRP A 358 -7.24 26.78 0.86
CA TRP A 358 -6.08 26.30 0.09
C TRP A 358 -4.85 27.19 0.24
N ASN A 359 -5.04 28.48 0.50
CA ASN A 359 -3.95 29.41 0.79
C ASN A 359 -3.18 29.02 2.07
N GLN A 360 -3.86 28.45 3.07
CA GLN A 360 -3.31 28.05 4.37
C GLN A 360 -2.89 26.58 4.45
N MET A 361 -3.06 25.81 3.37
CA MET A 361 -2.65 24.41 3.28
C MET A 361 -1.21 24.21 3.79
N LYS A 362 -0.98 23.11 4.51
CA LYS A 362 0.34 22.74 5.04
C LYS A 362 0.82 21.48 4.34
N LEU A 363 2.07 21.48 3.88
CA LEU A 363 2.74 20.30 3.33
C LEU A 363 3.81 19.83 4.29
N THR A 364 3.75 18.57 4.72
CA THR A 364 4.85 17.92 5.43
C THR A 364 5.23 16.64 4.69
N THR A 365 6.50 16.50 4.33
CA THR A 365 6.98 15.31 3.61
C THR A 365 8.03 14.56 4.41
N TYR A 366 8.07 13.25 4.24
CA TYR A 366 9.05 12.37 4.88
C TYR A 366 9.89 11.67 3.81
N ALA A 367 11.21 11.72 3.95
CA ALA A 367 12.13 11.08 3.01
C ALA A 367 11.85 11.42 1.53
N SER A 368 11.54 12.69 1.27
CA SER A 368 11.14 13.14 -0.07
C SER A 368 12.33 13.10 -1.05
N PRO A 369 12.18 12.47 -2.23
CA PRO A 369 13.12 12.68 -3.33
C PRO A 369 12.99 14.11 -3.89
N THR A 370 13.93 14.49 -4.76
CA THR A 370 13.82 15.70 -5.58
C THR A 370 12.75 15.52 -6.66
N VAL A 371 11.87 16.50 -6.84
CA VAL A 371 10.69 16.37 -7.71
C VAL A 371 10.77 17.19 -9.00
N GLY A 372 11.73 18.10 -9.12
CA GLY A 372 11.82 19.03 -10.25
C GLY A 372 13.11 19.82 -10.29
N THR A 373 13.18 20.74 -11.24
CA THR A 373 14.29 21.67 -11.46
C THR A 373 14.46 22.68 -10.33
N THR A 374 15.61 23.36 -10.29
CA THR A 374 15.84 24.53 -9.41
C THR A 374 14.75 25.58 -9.61
N ALA A 375 14.43 25.94 -10.85
CA ALA A 375 13.38 26.92 -11.16
C ALA A 375 12.00 26.52 -10.59
N PHE A 376 11.64 25.24 -10.69
CA PHE A 376 10.44 24.72 -10.05
C PHE A 376 10.52 24.87 -8.52
N CYS A 377 11.63 24.44 -7.92
CA CYS A 377 11.79 24.45 -6.45
C CYS A 377 11.75 25.88 -5.88
N ASP A 378 12.38 26.83 -6.55
CA ASP A 378 12.41 28.24 -6.14
C ASP A 378 11.00 28.85 -6.19
N GLU A 379 10.26 28.63 -7.28
CA GLU A 379 8.88 29.13 -7.40
C GLU A 379 7.95 28.45 -6.38
N PHE A 380 8.11 27.14 -6.16
CA PHE A 380 7.37 26.42 -5.13
C PHE A 380 7.63 27.00 -3.74
N ASN A 381 8.90 27.18 -3.36
CA ASN A 381 9.28 27.71 -2.04
C ASN A 381 8.79 29.14 -1.83
N ARG A 382 8.77 29.95 -2.90
CA ARG A 382 8.23 31.31 -2.85
C ARG A 382 6.73 31.35 -2.55
N ARG A 383 6.00 30.31 -2.96
CA ARG A 383 4.52 30.28 -2.95
C ARG A 383 3.94 29.39 -1.85
N MET A 384 4.73 28.44 -1.34
CA MET A 384 4.35 27.46 -0.33
C MET A 384 5.17 27.66 0.94
N GLN A 385 4.80 28.65 1.75
CA GLN A 385 5.53 28.99 2.98
C GLN A 385 5.40 27.91 4.08
N ASN A 386 4.30 27.16 4.09
CA ASN A 386 4.02 26.11 5.07
C ASN A 386 4.45 24.73 4.58
N CYS A 387 5.72 24.59 4.18
CA CYS A 387 6.28 23.34 3.69
C CYS A 387 7.46 22.88 4.55
N VAL A 388 7.34 21.69 5.14
CA VAL A 388 8.39 21.05 5.95
C VAL A 388 8.79 19.73 5.30
N ARG A 389 10.10 19.48 5.19
CA ARG A 389 10.65 18.22 4.70
C ARG A 389 11.48 17.55 5.79
N VAL A 390 11.01 16.41 6.28
CA VAL A 390 11.65 15.60 7.31
C VAL A 390 12.50 14.52 6.65
N ALA A 391 13.77 14.43 7.04
CA ALA A 391 14.68 13.42 6.50
C ALA A 391 15.76 13.06 7.54
N LEU A 392 16.22 11.80 7.48
CA LEU A 392 17.46 11.38 8.15
C LEU A 392 18.66 11.75 7.27
N ILE A 393 19.77 12.17 7.88
CA ILE A 393 20.96 12.63 7.15
C ILE A 393 21.54 11.53 6.24
N THR A 394 21.42 10.27 6.65
CA THR A 394 21.97 9.12 5.91
C THR A 394 21.03 8.54 4.85
N ASP A 395 19.83 9.12 4.66
CA ASP A 395 18.89 8.68 3.63
C ASP A 395 19.34 9.18 2.24
N VAL A 396 19.80 8.25 1.41
CA VAL A 396 20.28 8.49 0.05
C VAL A 396 19.19 8.92 -0.92
N ILE A 397 17.91 8.63 -0.65
CA ILE A 397 16.81 9.10 -1.50
C ILE A 397 16.63 10.61 -1.37
N THR A 398 17.04 11.17 -0.22
CA THR A 398 17.02 12.60 0.03
C THR A 398 18.33 13.30 -0.35
N ALA A 399 19.26 12.56 -0.97
CA ALA A 399 20.51 13.13 -1.47
C ALA A 399 20.24 13.87 -2.79
N GLY A 400 20.64 15.13 -2.85
CA GLY A 400 20.45 15.95 -4.04
C GLY A 400 20.47 17.44 -3.74
N PHE A 401 20.57 18.22 -4.81
CA PHE A 401 20.37 19.67 -4.79
C PHE A 401 18.97 19.95 -5.36
N ASN A 402 18.30 21.01 -4.89
CA ASN A 402 16.93 21.40 -5.28
C ASN A 402 15.82 20.58 -4.61
N HIS A 403 15.64 20.80 -3.31
CA HIS A 403 14.44 20.35 -2.59
C HIS A 403 13.52 21.52 -2.32
N VAL A 404 12.23 21.21 -2.20
CA VAL A 404 11.23 22.14 -1.69
C VAL A 404 11.08 22.03 -0.18
N GLY A 405 10.61 23.12 0.43
CA GLY A 405 10.33 23.23 1.86
C GLY A 405 11.54 23.43 2.74
N THR A 406 11.25 23.79 3.98
CA THR A 406 12.26 23.90 5.04
C THR A 406 12.65 22.50 5.49
N ARG A 407 13.95 22.18 5.46
CA ARG A 407 14.45 20.89 5.96
C ARG A 407 14.33 20.85 7.49
N TYR A 408 13.59 19.88 7.99
CA TYR A 408 13.68 19.44 9.37
C TYR A 408 14.70 18.29 9.41
N GLU A 409 15.89 18.60 9.89
CA GLU A 409 16.96 17.62 10.04
C GLU A 409 16.88 16.99 11.42
N ILE A 410 16.60 15.68 11.46
CA ILE A 410 16.58 14.92 12.70
C ILE A 410 18.03 14.69 13.12
N LYS A 411 18.42 15.15 14.31
CA LYS A 411 19.79 14.94 14.80
C LYS A 411 19.99 13.48 15.17
N ILE A 412 20.98 12.82 14.57
CA ILE A 412 21.36 11.45 14.90
C ILE A 412 22.75 11.48 15.52
N ASN A 413 22.92 10.83 16.68
CA ASN A 413 24.27 10.55 17.19
C ASN A 413 25.00 9.66 16.18
N THR A 414 26.21 10.03 15.76
CA THR A 414 26.95 9.33 14.69
C THR A 414 27.22 7.86 15.00
N LYS A 415 27.24 7.47 16.28
CA LYS A 415 27.36 6.06 16.71
C LYS A 415 26.10 5.22 16.41
N ASP A 416 24.96 5.87 16.20
CA ASP A 416 23.67 5.26 15.91
C ASP A 416 23.24 5.44 14.44
N ALA A 417 24.19 5.83 13.57
CA ALA A 417 23.93 6.08 12.17
C ALA A 417 23.36 4.83 11.49
N LEU A 418 22.15 4.96 10.96
CA LEU A 418 21.50 3.91 10.20
C LEU A 418 22.11 3.84 8.80
N GLY A 419 22.31 2.62 8.31
CA GLY A 419 22.68 2.40 6.92
C GLY A 419 21.62 2.98 5.96
N PRO A 420 21.99 3.36 4.73
CA PRO A 420 21.14 4.14 3.83
C PRO A 420 19.72 3.62 3.63
N LYS A 421 19.56 2.29 3.49
CA LYS A 421 18.25 1.66 3.30
C LYS A 421 17.35 1.82 4.54
N LYS A 422 17.90 1.59 5.74
CA LYS A 422 17.15 1.74 6.99
C LYS A 422 16.83 3.20 7.29
N ALA A 423 17.69 4.13 6.88
CA ALA A 423 17.42 5.56 7.06
C ALA A 423 16.21 6.06 6.26
N HIS A 424 15.81 5.31 5.23
CA HIS A 424 14.65 5.61 4.42
C HIS A 424 13.34 5.06 5.00
N ASP A 425 13.35 4.03 5.87
CA ASP A 425 12.07 3.42 6.28
C ASP A 425 11.29 4.29 7.28
N PRO A 426 9.96 4.37 7.16
CA PRO A 426 9.11 5.17 8.05
C PRO A 426 9.29 4.84 9.54
N GLN A 427 9.51 3.57 9.87
CA GLN A 427 9.72 3.10 11.24
C GLN A 427 10.91 3.83 11.89
N PHE A 428 12.03 3.91 11.18
CA PHE A 428 13.24 4.52 11.70
C PHE A 428 13.14 6.04 11.71
N ILE A 429 12.52 6.66 10.71
CA ILE A 429 12.24 8.10 10.71
C ILE A 429 11.39 8.45 11.93
N ARG A 430 10.31 7.70 12.19
CA ARG A 430 9.41 7.90 13.33
C ARG A 430 10.16 7.78 14.65
N GLN A 431 10.94 6.71 14.81
CA GLN A 431 11.71 6.45 16.01
C GLN A 431 12.67 7.60 16.32
N ARG A 432 13.45 8.03 15.31
CA ARG A 432 14.44 9.11 15.47
C ARG A 432 13.77 10.47 15.69
N LEU A 433 12.64 10.71 15.05
CA LEU A 433 11.85 11.92 15.26
C LEU A 433 11.30 12.01 16.69
N ILE A 434 10.81 10.91 17.26
CA ILE A 434 10.39 10.85 18.67
C ILE A 434 11.56 11.16 19.61
N LEU A 435 12.74 10.59 19.35
CA LEU A 435 13.94 10.84 20.14
C LEU A 435 14.38 12.31 20.06
N ASP A 436 14.46 12.89 18.86
CA ASP A 436 14.82 14.30 18.66
C ASP A 436 13.84 15.25 19.35
N ILE A 437 12.53 14.97 19.27
CA ILE A 437 11.50 15.77 19.95
C ILE A 437 11.66 15.64 21.47
N ARG A 438 11.92 14.43 21.98
CA ARG A 438 12.08 14.17 23.41
C ARG A 438 13.22 14.96 24.04
N GLU A 439 14.32 15.17 23.32
CA GLU A 439 15.49 15.92 23.77
C GLU A 439 15.25 17.44 23.89
N ARG A 440 14.12 17.95 23.38
CA ARG A 440 13.79 19.38 23.45
C ARG A 440 13.29 19.77 24.85
N PRO A 441 13.46 21.04 25.28
CA PRO A 441 13.01 21.51 26.61
C PRO A 441 11.53 21.25 26.95
N GLN A 442 10.65 21.06 25.96
CA GLN A 442 9.23 20.73 26.14
C GLN A 442 8.84 19.37 25.53
N GLY A 443 9.80 18.58 25.05
CA GLY A 443 9.60 17.36 24.28
C GLY A 443 8.69 16.35 24.95
N LEU A 444 8.93 16.05 26.23
CA LEU A 444 8.13 15.11 27.00
C LEU A 444 6.64 15.50 27.07
N ARG A 445 6.35 16.79 27.15
CA ARG A 445 4.96 17.29 27.17
C ARG A 445 4.28 17.12 25.82
N LEU A 446 5.01 17.33 24.72
CA LEU A 446 4.49 17.16 23.35
C LEU A 446 4.19 15.70 23.03
N LEU A 447 5.00 14.77 23.57
CA LEU A 447 4.88 13.35 23.29
C LEU A 447 3.83 12.62 24.14
N VAL A 448 3.20 13.27 25.13
CA VAL A 448 2.25 12.62 26.07
C VAL A 448 1.06 11.95 25.38
N THR A 449 0.71 12.42 24.19
CA THR A 449 -0.42 11.97 23.37
C THR A 449 -0.02 11.07 22.21
N VAL A 450 1.29 10.87 21.98
CA VAL A 450 1.81 10.01 20.92
C VAL A 450 1.76 8.57 21.43
N PRO A 451 0.98 7.67 20.81
CA PRO A 451 0.95 6.27 21.19
C PRO A 451 2.33 5.63 20.99
N SER A 452 2.75 4.79 21.94
CA SER A 452 4.05 4.11 22.07
C SER A 452 5.25 5.02 22.41
N ASN A 453 5.94 4.70 23.51
CA ASN A 453 6.90 5.58 24.19
C ASN A 453 8.37 5.18 23.97
N THR A 454 8.71 4.42 22.92
CA THR A 454 10.06 3.86 22.81
C THR A 454 10.70 4.27 21.51
N GLY A 455 11.53 5.32 21.58
CA GLY A 455 12.73 5.38 20.75
C GLY A 455 13.72 4.21 21.01
N GLU A 456 13.30 3.15 21.70
CA GLU A 456 14.07 1.96 22.05
C GLU A 456 13.57 0.77 21.20
N ILE A 457 14.54 0.00 20.68
CA ILE A 457 14.37 -0.99 19.60
C ILE A 457 13.80 -2.33 20.11
N ILE A 458 13.68 -2.55 21.42
CA ILE A 458 13.59 -3.91 21.99
C ILE A 458 12.53 -4.01 23.09
N GLY A 459 11.70 -5.06 23.00
CA GLY A 459 10.84 -5.56 24.09
C GLY A 459 9.34 -5.35 23.92
N GLU A 460 8.57 -5.72 24.94
CA GLU A 460 7.10 -5.66 25.00
C GLU A 460 6.51 -4.25 24.76
N LYS A 461 7.32 -3.19 24.87
CA LYS A 461 6.89 -1.80 24.68
C LYS A 461 6.77 -1.37 23.21
N ALA A 462 7.30 -2.15 22.27
CA ALA A 462 7.12 -1.98 20.82
C ALA A 462 5.76 -2.51 20.32
N LEU A 463 4.91 -3.06 21.20
CA LEU A 463 3.64 -3.71 20.84
C LEU A 463 2.68 -2.78 20.05
N PHE A 464 2.76 -1.47 20.27
CA PHE A 464 1.86 -0.48 19.66
C PHE A 464 2.53 0.39 18.60
N ASP A 465 3.75 0.06 18.17
CA ASP A 465 4.35 0.75 17.03
C ASP A 465 3.52 0.50 15.76
N PRO A 466 3.29 1.54 14.93
CA PRO A 466 2.45 1.43 13.76
C PRO A 466 3.07 0.62 12.63
N TRP A 467 4.40 0.46 12.65
CA TRP A 467 5.18 -0.33 11.73
C TRP A 467 6.11 -1.24 12.52
N LYS A 468 6.01 -2.55 12.31
CA LYS A 468 6.85 -3.54 12.99
C LYS A 468 7.44 -4.52 11.99
N THR A 469 8.59 -5.07 12.35
CA THR A 469 9.27 -6.07 11.55
C THR A 469 9.50 -7.34 12.36
N PHE A 470 9.29 -8.49 11.73
CA PHE A 470 9.46 -9.81 12.33
C PHE A 470 10.28 -10.71 11.41
N THR A 471 11.18 -11.49 11.99
CA THR A 471 12.04 -12.41 11.22
C THR A 471 11.36 -13.73 10.89
N THR A 472 10.24 -14.06 11.55
CA THR A 472 9.52 -15.32 11.36
C THR A 472 8.02 -15.08 11.24
N SER A 473 7.35 -15.95 10.50
CA SER A 473 5.88 -15.95 10.43
C SER A 473 5.27 -16.31 11.78
N ARG A 474 5.92 -17.17 12.59
CA ARG A 474 5.49 -17.45 13.98
C ARG A 474 5.33 -16.16 14.79
N ALA A 475 6.35 -15.32 14.80
CA ALA A 475 6.34 -14.09 15.58
C ALA A 475 5.29 -13.08 15.08
N VAL A 476 5.01 -13.07 13.77
CA VAL A 476 3.88 -12.30 13.21
C VAL A 476 2.56 -12.80 13.78
N LEU A 477 2.30 -14.11 13.74
CA LEU A 477 1.04 -14.69 14.20
C LEU A 477 0.85 -14.49 15.71
N GLU A 478 1.90 -14.74 16.51
CA GLU A 478 1.91 -14.48 17.97
C GLU A 478 1.67 -12.99 18.28
N HIS A 479 2.27 -12.08 17.50
CA HIS A 479 2.00 -10.66 17.65
C HIS A 479 0.53 -10.34 17.33
N LEU A 480 0.01 -10.83 16.21
CA LEU A 480 -1.36 -10.57 15.79
C LEU A 480 -2.38 -11.12 16.79
N SER A 481 -2.16 -12.29 17.39
CA SER A 481 -3.04 -12.77 18.48
C SER A 481 -3.01 -11.86 19.70
N ASN A 482 -1.85 -11.27 20.01
CA ASN A 482 -1.71 -10.39 21.17
C ASN A 482 -2.32 -9.00 20.97
N VAL A 483 -2.32 -8.47 19.72
CA VAL A 483 -2.86 -7.13 19.44
C VAL A 483 -4.29 -7.15 18.92
N TYR A 484 -4.77 -8.29 18.42
CA TYR A 484 -6.12 -8.46 17.90
C TYR A 484 -6.96 -9.37 18.80
N LEU A 485 -6.89 -9.11 20.12
CA LEU A 485 -7.49 -9.93 21.18
C LEU A 485 -9.00 -10.15 21.05
N SER A 486 -9.70 -9.23 20.38
CA SER A 486 -11.16 -9.28 20.19
C SER A 486 -11.62 -9.91 18.88
N GLY A 487 -10.70 -10.27 17.96
CA GLY A 487 -11.06 -10.72 16.63
C GLY A 487 -10.39 -12.02 16.21
N ASN A 488 -10.92 -12.63 15.14
CA ASN A 488 -10.35 -13.86 14.63
C ASN A 488 -9.16 -13.55 13.72
N LEU A 489 -8.04 -14.23 13.88
CA LEU A 489 -6.89 -14.05 12.97
C LEU A 489 -7.27 -14.29 11.50
N GLY A 490 -8.23 -15.18 11.24
CA GLY A 490 -8.83 -15.39 9.92
C GLY A 490 -9.45 -14.14 9.31
N ASP A 491 -9.86 -13.15 10.12
CA ASP A 491 -10.34 -11.87 9.61
C ASP A 491 -9.22 -11.13 8.86
N CYS A 492 -7.97 -11.20 9.35
CA CYS A 492 -6.80 -10.63 8.66
C CYS A 492 -6.52 -11.29 7.30
N LEU A 493 -7.16 -12.42 7.03
CA LEU A 493 -7.01 -13.26 5.86
C LEU A 493 -8.30 -13.34 5.04
N PHE A 494 -9.08 -12.25 4.99
CA PHE A 494 -10.32 -12.19 4.21
C PHE A 494 -10.14 -12.74 2.78
N GLU A 495 -10.95 -13.73 2.42
CA GLU A 495 -10.93 -14.48 1.14
C GLU A 495 -9.53 -15.04 0.75
N PHE A 496 -8.61 -15.20 1.70
CA PHE A 496 -7.28 -15.72 1.43
C PHE A 496 -7.32 -17.16 0.94
N ASN A 497 -8.23 -17.97 1.46
CA ASN A 497 -8.48 -19.35 1.03
C ASN A 497 -8.62 -19.49 -0.50
N SER A 498 -9.58 -18.78 -1.10
CA SER A 498 -9.85 -18.83 -2.54
C SER A 498 -8.68 -18.27 -3.35
N ASN A 499 -8.11 -17.16 -2.89
CA ASN A 499 -6.98 -16.51 -3.56
C ASN A 499 -5.72 -17.37 -3.52
N PHE A 500 -5.45 -18.05 -2.41
CA PHE A 500 -4.30 -18.93 -2.27
C PHE A 500 -4.42 -20.18 -3.16
N LEU A 501 -5.62 -20.72 -3.35
CA LEU A 501 -5.84 -21.80 -4.31
C LEU A 501 -5.50 -21.36 -5.75
N ILE A 502 -5.89 -20.15 -6.16
CA ILE A 502 -5.50 -19.58 -7.46
C ILE A 502 -3.98 -19.46 -7.55
N TYR A 503 -3.31 -18.98 -6.50
CA TYR A 503 -1.85 -18.90 -6.44
C TYR A 503 -1.20 -20.28 -6.69
N MET A 504 -1.69 -21.32 -6.00
CA MET A 504 -1.21 -22.69 -6.17
C MET A 504 -1.46 -23.24 -7.58
N MET A 505 -2.62 -22.93 -8.18
CA MET A 505 -2.91 -23.27 -9.58
C MET A 505 -1.97 -22.57 -10.56
N LEU A 506 -1.59 -21.32 -10.29
CA LEU A 506 -0.68 -20.56 -11.13
C LEU A 506 0.76 -21.08 -11.03
N LEU A 507 1.17 -21.53 -9.84
CA LEU A 507 2.46 -22.21 -9.65
C LEU A 507 2.60 -23.50 -10.49
N ARG A 508 1.48 -24.11 -10.91
CA ARG A 508 1.43 -25.37 -11.68
C ARG A 508 1.85 -25.23 -13.14
N LYS A 509 1.74 -24.04 -13.76
CA LYS A 509 1.96 -23.89 -15.20
C LYS A 509 3.43 -24.20 -15.57
N PRO A 510 3.70 -25.21 -16.41
CA PRO A 510 5.06 -25.72 -16.63
C PRO A 510 5.96 -24.70 -17.34
N VAL A 511 7.26 -24.81 -17.05
CA VAL A 511 8.34 -24.01 -17.66
C VAL A 511 9.12 -24.84 -18.69
N PHE A 512 8.65 -26.06 -19.00
CA PHE A 512 9.40 -27.15 -19.63
C PHE A 512 10.43 -27.77 -18.67
N LEU A 513 9.98 -28.75 -17.87
CA LEU A 513 10.63 -30.04 -17.54
C LEU A 513 9.78 -30.82 -16.51
N ASP A 514 9.94 -32.14 -16.51
CA ASP A 514 9.03 -33.19 -16.02
C ASP A 514 8.89 -33.27 -14.49
N GLN A 515 7.87 -32.60 -13.95
CA GLN A 515 6.90 -33.10 -12.95
C GLN A 515 6.23 -31.87 -12.31
N PRO A 516 5.22 -31.26 -12.97
CA PRO A 516 4.35 -30.30 -12.30
C PRO A 516 3.67 -30.94 -11.09
N ILE A 517 3.10 -30.14 -10.18
CA ILE A 517 2.00 -30.64 -9.32
C ILE A 517 0.98 -31.26 -10.28
N THR A 518 0.90 -32.58 -10.26
CA THR A 518 0.06 -33.34 -11.17
C THR A 518 -1.40 -32.96 -10.92
N ALA A 519 -2.26 -33.14 -11.91
CA ALA A 519 -3.71 -32.97 -11.71
C ALA A 519 -4.17 -33.77 -10.48
N ARG A 520 -3.54 -34.93 -10.23
CA ARG A 520 -3.77 -35.80 -9.08
C ARG A 520 -3.32 -35.20 -7.75
N GLU A 521 -2.13 -34.61 -7.65
CA GLU A 521 -1.66 -34.00 -6.40
C GLU A 521 -2.41 -32.72 -6.07
N LEU A 522 -2.76 -31.92 -7.07
CA LEU A 522 -3.65 -30.79 -6.86
C LEU A 522 -5.04 -31.27 -6.49
N GLN A 523 -5.56 -32.34 -7.10
CA GLN A 523 -6.80 -32.97 -6.67
C GLN A 523 -6.67 -33.52 -5.25
N ILE A 524 -5.52 -34.06 -4.81
CA ILE A 524 -5.29 -34.47 -3.41
C ILE A 524 -5.30 -33.26 -2.48
N ILE A 525 -4.61 -32.17 -2.84
CA ILE A 525 -4.59 -30.93 -2.06
C ILE A 525 -6.01 -30.35 -2.01
N GLU A 526 -6.68 -30.22 -3.16
CA GLU A 526 -8.04 -29.74 -3.28
C GLU A 526 -9.03 -30.64 -2.56
N ASP A 527 -8.95 -31.96 -2.66
CA ASP A 527 -9.83 -32.90 -1.97
C ASP A 527 -9.59 -32.82 -0.46
N LYS A 528 -8.33 -32.82 -0.02
CA LYS A 528 -7.97 -32.67 1.40
C LYS A 528 -8.36 -31.30 1.96
N ILE A 529 -8.33 -30.24 1.14
CA ILE A 529 -8.80 -28.89 1.47
C ILE A 529 -10.34 -28.80 1.42
N LYS A 530 -10.99 -29.43 0.44
CA LYS A 530 -12.44 -29.39 0.15
C LYS A 530 -13.24 -30.38 0.98
N VAL A 531 -12.64 -31.26 1.78
CA VAL A 531 -13.37 -32.05 2.79
C VAL A 531 -13.93 -31.08 3.84
N LYS A 532 -14.96 -30.31 3.50
CA LYS A 532 -15.75 -29.44 4.37
C LYS A 532 -16.47 -30.33 5.38
N GLY A 533 -15.79 -30.66 6.46
CA GLY A 533 -16.32 -31.54 7.47
C GLY A 533 -15.41 -31.58 8.69
N SER A 534 -15.76 -30.76 9.69
CA SER A 534 -15.31 -30.87 11.08
C SER A 534 -13.79 -31.07 11.24
N PHE A 535 -13.00 -30.05 10.92
CA PHE A 535 -11.56 -30.05 11.18
C PHE A 535 -11.21 -29.54 12.59
N ASN A 536 -11.91 -30.01 13.63
CA ASN A 536 -11.60 -29.65 15.03
C ASN A 536 -10.38 -30.41 15.60
N ASN A 537 -9.52 -31.01 14.77
CA ASN A 537 -8.49 -31.95 15.25
C ASN A 537 -7.10 -31.65 14.66
N ASN A 538 -6.17 -31.19 15.52
CA ASN A 538 -4.77 -30.88 15.20
C ASN A 538 -4.02 -32.01 14.45
N ASN A 539 -4.46 -33.27 14.64
CA ASN A 539 -3.88 -34.43 13.98
C ASN A 539 -4.07 -34.38 12.45
N LYS A 540 -5.18 -33.82 11.97
CA LYS A 540 -5.49 -33.76 10.52
C LYS A 540 -4.71 -32.66 9.80
N LEU A 541 -4.47 -31.51 10.45
CA LEU A 541 -3.54 -30.49 9.94
C LEU A 541 -2.12 -31.06 9.82
N THR A 542 -1.68 -31.81 10.82
CA THR A 542 -0.38 -32.50 10.81
C THR A 542 -0.29 -33.47 9.64
N GLU A 543 -1.31 -34.31 9.43
CA GLU A 543 -1.37 -35.26 8.31
C GLU A 543 -1.35 -34.55 6.94
N ILE A 544 -2.11 -33.47 6.79
CA ILE A 544 -2.10 -32.65 5.56
C ILE A 544 -0.72 -32.09 5.32
N LEU A 545 -0.11 -31.44 6.32
CA LEU A 545 1.23 -30.87 6.20
C LEU A 545 2.29 -31.94 5.95
N MET A 546 2.20 -33.14 6.55
CA MET A 546 3.12 -34.25 6.29
C MET A 546 2.97 -34.78 4.86
N THR A 547 1.75 -34.99 4.39
CA THR A 547 1.48 -35.41 3.00
C THR A 547 2.02 -34.37 2.03
N LEU A 548 1.77 -33.08 2.30
CA LEU A 548 2.30 -31.99 1.49
C LEU A 548 3.80 -31.89 1.58
N ASP A 549 4.39 -32.13 2.75
CA ASP A 549 5.84 -32.18 2.91
C ASP A 549 6.41 -33.23 1.97
N GLU A 550 5.80 -34.41 1.90
CA GLU A 550 6.19 -35.50 0.99
C GLU A 550 5.97 -35.14 -0.48
N SER A 551 4.77 -34.69 -0.88
CA SER A 551 4.50 -34.28 -2.27
C SER A 551 5.39 -33.12 -2.72
N LEU A 552 5.66 -32.14 -1.85
CA LEU A 552 6.52 -31.01 -2.19
C LEU A 552 8.02 -31.40 -2.29
N LYS A 553 8.48 -32.51 -1.66
CA LYS A 553 9.84 -33.04 -1.91
C LYS A 553 10.01 -33.44 -3.36
N GLU A 554 8.94 -33.90 -4.01
CA GLU A 554 8.97 -34.38 -5.39
C GLU A 554 8.87 -33.23 -6.40
N ILE A 555 8.35 -32.07 -6.00
CA ILE A 555 7.92 -30.98 -6.91
C ILE A 555 8.80 -29.72 -6.85
N THR A 556 9.51 -29.49 -5.73
CA THR A 556 10.24 -28.23 -5.51
C THR A 556 11.74 -28.47 -5.44
N GLU A 557 12.49 -27.91 -6.40
CA GLU A 557 13.98 -27.92 -6.41
C GLU A 557 14.62 -27.03 -5.32
N GLY A 558 13.89 -26.64 -4.28
CA GLY A 558 14.43 -25.80 -3.22
C GLY A 558 13.58 -25.74 -1.96
N ASP A 559 14.22 -25.98 -0.82
CA ASP A 559 13.62 -25.94 0.53
C ASP A 559 12.86 -24.64 0.86
N ASN A 560 13.12 -23.55 0.13
CA ASN A 560 12.50 -22.24 0.36
C ASN A 560 11.05 -22.19 -0.11
N LEU A 561 10.78 -22.56 -1.37
CA LEU A 561 9.43 -22.55 -1.93
C LEU A 561 8.52 -23.55 -1.19
N ARG A 562 9.07 -24.71 -0.81
CA ARG A 562 8.36 -25.71 -0.02
C ARG A 562 7.86 -25.19 1.32
N LYS A 563 8.75 -24.52 2.07
CA LYS A 563 8.39 -23.94 3.36
C LYS A 563 7.43 -22.76 3.22
N PHE A 564 7.58 -21.96 2.16
CA PHE A 564 6.62 -20.91 1.81
C PHE A 564 5.21 -21.46 1.57
N VAL A 565 5.08 -22.51 0.75
CA VAL A 565 3.79 -23.18 0.50
C VAL A 565 3.22 -23.74 1.82
N GLY A 566 4.07 -24.33 2.67
CA GLY A 566 3.68 -24.78 4.02
C GLY A 566 3.08 -23.66 4.87
N ILE A 567 3.68 -22.47 4.90
CA ILE A 567 3.12 -21.29 5.58
C ILE A 567 1.76 -20.92 4.98
N GLY A 568 1.63 -20.94 3.66
CA GLY A 568 0.39 -20.60 2.97
C GLY A 568 -0.76 -21.54 3.32
N ILE A 569 -0.49 -22.83 3.50
CA ILE A 569 -1.46 -23.82 3.95
C ILE A 569 -1.89 -23.59 5.40
N ILE A 570 -0.94 -23.22 6.27
CA ILE A 570 -1.26 -22.85 7.65
C ILE A 570 -2.20 -21.63 7.67
N LEU A 571 -1.88 -20.59 6.89
CA LEU A 571 -2.73 -19.40 6.75
C LEU A 571 -4.09 -19.73 6.13
N PHE A 572 -4.14 -20.59 5.12
CA PHE A 572 -5.37 -21.10 4.52
C PHE A 572 -6.26 -21.75 5.61
N TYR A 573 -5.65 -22.60 6.44
CA TYR A 573 -6.37 -23.31 7.48
C TYR A 573 -6.87 -22.39 8.60
N ILE A 574 -6.07 -21.38 8.99
CA ILE A 574 -6.48 -20.30 9.91
C ILE A 574 -7.69 -19.54 9.34
N SER A 575 -7.63 -19.18 8.06
CA SER A 575 -8.70 -18.46 7.35
C SER A 575 -10.02 -19.24 7.33
N GLU A 576 -9.98 -20.55 7.09
CA GLU A 576 -11.17 -21.40 6.97
C GLU A 576 -11.79 -21.80 8.31
N ASN A 577 -10.97 -22.25 9.26
CA ASN A 577 -11.46 -22.99 10.41
C ASN A 577 -11.56 -22.15 11.68
N ARG A 578 -11.13 -20.88 11.66
CA ARG A 578 -11.21 -19.97 12.81
C ARG A 578 -10.60 -20.56 14.09
N ILE A 579 -9.66 -21.50 13.96
CA ILE A 579 -9.10 -22.26 15.07
C ILE A 579 -8.30 -21.34 16.00
N ALA A 580 -8.39 -21.61 17.30
CA ALA A 580 -7.60 -20.91 18.30
C ALA A 580 -6.11 -21.03 17.99
N LEU A 581 -5.45 -19.88 17.82
CA LEU A 581 -4.06 -19.83 17.39
C LEU A 581 -3.14 -20.63 18.30
N ASP A 582 -3.40 -20.65 19.60
CA ASP A 582 -2.66 -21.44 20.60
C ASP A 582 -2.61 -22.93 20.27
N SER A 583 -3.71 -23.47 19.72
CA SER A 583 -3.80 -24.87 19.29
C SER A 583 -2.86 -25.14 18.11
N ILE A 584 -2.79 -24.22 17.14
CA ILE A 584 -1.91 -24.32 15.96
C ILE A 584 -0.44 -24.14 16.37
N LEU A 585 -0.16 -23.14 17.21
CA LEU A 585 1.20 -22.83 17.66
C LEU A 585 1.78 -23.89 18.60
N SER A 586 0.94 -24.65 19.32
CA SER A 586 1.40 -25.76 20.18
C SER A 586 1.83 -27.02 19.41
N ASN A 587 1.51 -27.11 18.12
CA ASN A 587 1.82 -28.26 17.30
C ASN A 587 3.29 -28.23 16.80
N LYS A 588 4.11 -29.20 17.23
CA LYS A 588 5.54 -29.29 16.87
C LYS A 588 5.82 -29.35 15.36
N PHE A 589 4.91 -29.97 14.58
CA PHE A 589 5.08 -30.04 13.12
C PHE A 589 4.79 -28.70 12.46
N VAL A 590 3.78 -27.98 12.93
CA VAL A 590 3.47 -26.61 12.50
C VAL A 590 4.60 -25.66 12.90
N GLN A 591 5.11 -25.77 14.12
CA GLN A 591 6.26 -25.00 14.59
C GLN A 591 7.45 -25.11 13.64
N LYS A 592 7.76 -26.30 13.11
CA LYS A 592 8.86 -26.47 12.13
C LYS A 592 8.74 -25.54 10.91
N TYR A 593 7.53 -25.30 10.38
CA TYR A 593 7.33 -24.39 9.25
C TYR A 593 7.33 -22.92 9.70
N LEU A 594 6.77 -22.62 10.87
CA LEU A 594 6.63 -21.25 11.37
C LEU A 594 7.92 -20.68 11.99
N GLU A 595 8.75 -21.54 12.57
CA GLU A 595 10.07 -21.22 13.15
C GLU A 595 11.17 -21.14 12.12
N THR A 596 10.88 -21.50 10.87
CA THR A 596 11.88 -21.33 9.83
C THR A 596 12.20 -19.84 9.71
N VAL A 597 13.40 -19.49 10.16
CA VAL A 597 14.02 -18.19 9.95
C VAL A 597 14.20 -18.05 8.45
N TYR A 598 13.52 -17.07 7.89
CA TYR A 598 13.84 -16.61 6.56
C TYR A 598 13.98 -15.11 6.55
#